data_AF-A0A3D5YJA2-F1
#
_entry.id   AF-A0A3D5YJA2-F1
#
_cell.length_a   1.000
_cell.length_b   1.000
_cell.length_c   1.000
_cell.angle_alpha   90.00
_cell.angle_beta   90.00
_cell.angle_gamma   90.00
#
_symmetry.space_group_name_H-M   'P 1'
#
loop_
_entity.id
_entity.type
_entity.pdbx_description
1 polymer ?
#
loop_
_entity_poly.entity_id
_entity_poly.type
_entity_poly.pdbx_seq_one_letter_code
_entity_poly.pdbx_strand_id
1 'polypeptide(L)' 'MLEILNEQHEVQDSPNAKSLKLHQGVIVFDKVSFAYEGESAVFSNLSFRIKPGEKVAFVGES' A
#
# COMPACT_ATOMS: atom_id res chain seq x y z
N MET A 1 4.67 -12.94 -28.19
CA MET A 1 3.71 -13.76 -27.40
C MET A 1 4.37 -14.41 -26.18
N LEU A 2 5.58 -14.97 -26.29
CA LEU A 2 6.33 -15.49 -25.13
C LEU A 2 6.89 -14.40 -24.20
N GLU A 3 7.11 -13.17 -24.69
CA GLU A 3 7.72 -12.09 -23.91
C GLU A 3 6.85 -11.58 -22.75
N ILE A 4 5.53 -11.48 -22.94
CA ILE A 4 4.58 -11.02 -21.91
C ILE A 4 4.56 -11.98 -20.71
N LEU A 5 4.79 -13.27 -20.94
CA LEU A 5 4.83 -14.27 -19.85
C LEU A 5 6.06 -14.09 -18.94
N ASN A 6 7.11 -13.41 -19.40
CA ASN A 6 8.35 -13.19 -18.67
C ASN A 6 8.43 -11.78 -18.04
N GLU A 7 7.40 -10.95 -18.23
CA GLU A 7 7.36 -9.62 -17.65
C GLU A 7 7.24 -9.72 -16.12
N GLN A 8 8.13 -9.04 -15.42
CA GLN A 8 8.17 -9.08 -13.97
C GLN A 8 7.19 -8.05 -13.40
N HIS A 9 6.48 -8.43 -12.33
CA HIS A 9 5.67 -7.48 -11.59
C HIS A 9 6.59 -6.49 -10.87
N GLU A 10 6.17 -5.21 -10.84
CA GLU A 10 6.90 -4.15 -10.14
C GLU A 10 6.95 -4.40 -8.62
N VAL A 11 5.86 -4.92 -8.05
CA VAL A 11 5.80 -5.32 -6.63
C VAL A 11 6.19 -6.78 -6.51
N GLN A 12 7.31 -7.04 -5.86
CA GLN A 12 7.85 -8.37 -5.63
C GLN A 12 8.02 -8.65 -4.14
N ASP A 13 7.87 -9.91 -3.76
CA ASP A 13 8.22 -10.35 -2.42
C ASP A 13 9.73 -10.20 -2.19
N SER A 14 10.09 -9.77 -0.98
CA SER A 14 11.49 -9.82 -0.55
C SER A 14 11.99 -11.27 -0.54
N PRO A 15 13.29 -11.54 -0.81
CA PRO A 15 13.84 -12.89 -0.76
C PRO A 15 13.62 -13.65 0.56
N ASN A 16 13.41 -12.90 1.65
CA ASN A 16 13.13 -13.43 2.99
C ASN A 16 11.71 -13.10 3.47
N ALA A 17 10.77 -12.87 2.56
CA ALA A 17 9.39 -12.57 2.88
C ALA A 17 8.82 -13.69 3.77
N LYS A 18 8.17 -13.27 4.86
CA LYS A 18 7.49 -14.18 5.78
C LYS A 18 6.00 -14.03 5.58
N SER A 19 5.26 -15.12 5.72
CA SER A 19 3.80 -15.06 5.76
C SER A 19 3.36 -14.14 6.91
N LEU A 20 2.43 -13.24 6.61
CA LEU A 20 1.85 -12.34 7.60
C LEU A 20 1.07 -13.15 8.65
N LYS A 21 1.49 -13.07 9.91
CA LYS A 21 0.73 -13.58 11.07
C LYS A 21 0.00 -12.42 11.72
N LEU A 22 -1.31 -12.36 11.51
CA LEU A 22 -2.15 -11.28 12.02
C LEU A 22 -2.58 -11.54 13.46
N HIS A 23 -2.44 -10.55 14.35
CA HIS A 23 -2.87 -10.65 15.75
C HIS A 23 -4.00 -9.69 16.10
N GLN A 24 -3.73 -8.39 16.08
CA GLN A 24 -4.67 -7.36 16.55
C GLN A 24 -5.25 -6.51 15.42
N GLY A 25 -4.86 -6.69 14.15
CA GLY A 25 -5.49 -5.96 13.04
C GLY A 25 -5.36 -4.43 13.09
N VAL A 26 -4.33 -3.91 13.78
CA VAL A 26 -4.01 -2.47 13.77
C VAL A 26 -3.46 -2.11 12.39
N ILE A 27 -3.95 -1.03 11.80
CA ILE A 27 -3.42 -0.48 10.55
C ILE A 27 -2.73 0.84 10.85
N VAL A 28 -1.51 1.02 10.34
CA VAL A 28 -0.73 2.25 10.51
C VAL A 28 -0.24 2.71 9.14
N PHE A 29 -0.57 3.95 8.81
CA PHE A 29 0.10 4.72 7.78
C PHE A 29 1.10 5.62 8.50
N ASP A 30 2.38 5.51 8.15
CA ASP A 30 3.46 6.32 8.73
C ASP A 30 4.20 7.03 7.60
N LYS A 31 3.98 8.35 7.51
CA LYS A 31 4.62 9.24 6.53
C LYS A 31 4.51 8.76 5.08
N VAL A 32 3.36 8.19 4.71
CA VAL A 32 3.14 7.61 3.38
C VAL A 32 3.00 8.72 2.34
N SER A 33 3.76 8.61 1.26
CA SER A 33 3.65 9.46 0.07
C SER A 33 3.43 8.59 -1.15
N PHE A 34 2.58 9.02 -2.07
CA PHE A 34 2.23 8.25 -3.28
C PHE A 34 2.00 9.18 -4.47
N ALA A 35 2.52 8.79 -5.63
CA ALA A 35 2.35 9.43 -6.92
C ALA A 35 2.41 8.37 -8.02
N TYR A 36 1.69 8.58 -9.12
CA TYR A 36 1.92 7.85 -10.36
C TYR A 36 3.15 8.42 -11.07
N GLU A 37 3.79 7.61 -11.92
CA GLU A 37 4.97 8.05 -12.67
C GLU A 37 4.64 9.25 -13.57
N GLY A 38 5.41 10.33 -13.43
CA GLY A 38 5.20 11.56 -14.20
C GLY A 38 4.02 12.43 -13.74
N GLU A 39 3.28 12.02 -12.70
CA GLU A 39 2.13 12.76 -12.18
C GLU A 39 2.45 13.49 -10.86
N SER A 40 1.56 14.41 -10.47
CA SER A 40 1.63 15.06 -9.16
C SER A 40 1.32 14.06 -8.05
N ALA A 41 1.87 14.31 -6.85
CA ALA A 41 1.62 13.45 -5.71
C ALA A 41 0.14 13.44 -5.32
N VAL A 42 -0.43 12.24 -5.18
CA VAL A 42 -1.79 12.01 -4.68
C VAL A 42 -1.83 12.22 -3.16
N PHE A 43 -0.83 11.67 -2.46
CA PHE A 43 -0.65 11.87 -1.03
C PHE A 43 0.79 12.27 -0.74
N SER A 44 0.98 13.18 0.21
CA SER A 44 2.30 13.56 0.72
C SER A 44 2.29 13.46 2.24
N ASN A 45 3.17 12.62 2.79
CA ASN A 45 3.42 12.47 4.23
C ASN A 45 2.16 12.12 5.07
N LEU A 46 1.25 11.32 4.52
CA LEU A 46 0.01 10.88 5.17
C LEU A 46 0.32 9.93 6.34
N SER A 47 -0.17 10.29 7.54
CA SER A 47 0.03 9.49 8.75
C SER A 47 -1.28 9.35 9.54
N PHE A 48 -1.70 8.12 9.80
CA PHE A 48 -2.85 7.82 10.66
C PHE A 48 -2.78 6.38 11.19
N ARG A 49 -3.58 6.10 12.21
CA ARG A 49 -3.67 4.78 12.85
C ARG A 49 -5.12 4.37 13.02
N ILE A 50 -5.45 3.18 12.55
CA ILE A 50 -6.77 2.55 12.70
C ILE A 50 -6.65 1.44 13.75
N LYS A 51 -7.50 1.51 14.77
CA LYS A 51 -7.55 0.54 15.87
C LYS A 51 -8.26 -0.75 15.44
N PRO A 52 -8.07 -1.84 16.20
CA PRO A 52 -8.77 -3.09 15.95
C PRO A 52 -10.29 -2.88 16.02
N GLY A 53 -11.01 -3.28 14.96
CA GLY A 53 -12.47 -3.15 14.88
C GLY A 53 -13.00 -1.74 14.63
N GLU A 54 -12.13 -0.75 14.45
CA GLU A 54 -12.52 0.61 14.09
C GLU A 54 -13.00 0.66 12.63
N LYS A 55 -14.07 1.43 12.39
CA LYS A 55 -14.60 1.68 11.05
C LYS A 55 -14.20 3.09 10.63
N VAL A 56 -13.53 3.19 9.50
CA VAL A 56 -13.08 4.47 8.92
C VAL A 56 -13.70 4.61 7.54
N ALA A 57 -14.24 5.80 7.25
CA ALA A 57 -14.72 6.17 5.94
C ALA A 57 -13.69 7.06 5.24
N PHE A 58 -13.38 6.76 3.99
CA PHE A 58 -12.58 7.62 3.13
C PHE A 58 -13.53 8.39 2.20
N VAL A 59 -13.40 9.71 2.19
CA VAL A 59 -14.16 10.61 1.33
C VAL A 59 -13.20 11.45 0.51
N GLY A 60 -13.60 11.78 -0.72
CA GLY A 60 -12.78 12.54 -1.66
C GLY A 60 -13.61 12.97 -2.86
N GLU A 61 -13.08 13.94 -3.58
CA GLU A 61 -13.62 14.41 -4.84
C GLU A 61 -13.36 13.38 -5.95
N SER A 62 -14.21 13.34 -6.98
CA SER A 62 -14.09 12.42 -8.13
C SER A 62 -13.16 12.97 -9.18
#